data_AF-A0A0R6CNQ1-F1
#
_entry.id   AF-A0A0R6CNQ1-F1
#
_cell.length_a   1.000
_cell.length_b   1.000
_cell.length_c   1.000
_cell.angle_alpha   90.00
_cell.angle_beta   90.00
_cell.angle_gamma   90.00
#
_symmetry.space_group_name_H-M   'P 1'
#
loop_
_entity.id
_entity.type
_entity.pdbx_description
1 polymer ?
#
loop_
_entity_poly.entity_id
_entity_poly.type
_entity_poly.pdbx_seq_one_letter_code
_entity_poly.pdbx_strand_id
1 'polypeptide(L)'
;TRNSISGSLYALNLNPDQYDLVRSRQELIPSTVSETIRRQTPLAYMRRRATQDFVLNGRKIREGDKVLMWYVSGNRDDEVIEDPNRYWIERPRVRGHLSFGFGIH
;
A
#
# COMPACT_ATOMS: atom_id res chain seq x y z
N THR A 1 4.08 -1.11 -12.15
CA THR A 1 3.67 -0.07 -13.12
C THR A 1 2.40 -0.43 -13.88
N ARG A 2 2.35 -1.47 -14.73
CA ARG A 2 1.13 -1.86 -15.50
C ARG A 2 -0.15 -1.86 -14.66
N ASN A 3 -0.19 -2.66 -13.59
CA ASN A 3 -1.38 -2.78 -12.74
C ASN A 3 -1.71 -1.48 -11.99
N SER A 4 -0.72 -0.62 -11.73
CA SER A 4 -0.94 0.70 -11.10
C SER A 4 -1.63 1.67 -12.05
N ILE A 5 -1.32 1.62 -13.35
CA ILE A 5 -1.97 2.46 -14.37
C ILE A 5 -3.41 2.02 -14.58
N SER A 6 -3.67 0.72 -14.68
CA SER A 6 -5.06 0.22 -14.70
C SER A 6 -5.80 0.55 -13.40
N GLY A 7 -5.10 0.42 -12.26
CA GLY A 7 -5.63 0.74 -10.93
C GLY A 7 -5.99 2.21 -10.75
N SER A 8 -5.24 3.16 -11.35
CA SER A 8 -5.59 4.59 -11.26
C SER A 8 -6.91 4.88 -11.96
N LEU A 9 -7.09 4.37 -13.19
CA LEU A 9 -8.34 4.53 -13.94
C LEU A 9 -9.52 3.91 -13.20
N TYR A 10 -9.35 2.69 -12.67
CA TYR A 10 -10.38 2.02 -11.89
C TYR A 10 -10.74 2.78 -10.62
N ALA A 11 -9.74 3.21 -9.83
CA ALA A 11 -9.97 3.92 -8.58
C ALA A 11 -10.64 5.28 -8.82
N LEU A 12 -10.19 6.05 -9.81
CA LEU A 12 -10.79 7.34 -10.14
C LEU A 12 -12.21 7.19 -10.68
N ASN A 13 -12.49 6.13 -11.46
CA ASN A 13 -13.85 5.84 -11.92
C ASN A 13 -14.82 5.49 -10.77
N LEU A 14 -14.32 4.82 -9.72
CA LEU A 14 -15.11 4.53 -8.52
C LEU A 14 -15.25 5.72 -7.56
N ASN A 15 -14.45 6.78 -7.74
CA ASN A 15 -14.41 7.95 -6.86
C ASN A 15 -14.41 9.23 -7.72
N PRO A 16 -15.55 9.55 -8.39
CA PRO A 16 -15.63 10.66 -9.33
C PRO A 16 -15.34 12.03 -8.69
N ASP A 17 -15.65 12.19 -7.39
CA ASP A 17 -15.28 13.38 -6.62
C ASP A 17 -13.76 13.59 -6.56
N GLN A 18 -12.99 12.51 -6.36
CA GLN A 18 -11.53 12.56 -6.37
C GLN A 18 -11.00 12.82 -7.79
N TYR A 19 -11.69 12.30 -8.82
CA TYR A 19 -11.35 12.56 -10.21
C TYR A 19 -11.54 14.03 -10.60
N ASP A 20 -12.67 14.63 -10.23
CA ASP A 20 -12.92 16.06 -10.47
C ASP A 20 -11.95 16.93 -9.69
N LEU A 21 -11.61 16.53 -8.46
CA LEU A 21 -10.64 17.22 -7.63
C LEU A 21 -9.25 17.25 -8.28
N VAL A 22 -8.69 16.11 -8.71
CA VAL A 22 -7.36 16.11 -9.36
C VAL A 22 -7.36 16.84 -10.71
N ARG A 23 -8.50 16.88 -11.42
CA ARG A 23 -8.65 17.68 -12.65
C ARG A 23 -8.60 19.18 -12.38
N SER A 24 -9.26 19.63 -11.30
CA SER A 24 -9.28 21.03 -10.90
C SER A 24 -7.97 21.49 -10.23
N ARG A 25 -7.24 20.56 -9.60
CA ARG A 25 -6.04 20.80 -8.80
C ARG A 25 -4.91 19.84 -9.17
N GLN A 26 -4.24 20.13 -10.29
CA GLN A 26 -3.20 19.27 -10.85
C GLN A 26 -1.98 19.09 -9.94
N GLU A 27 -1.78 19.97 -8.95
CA GLU A 27 -0.77 19.80 -7.92
C GLU A 27 -0.98 18.53 -7.07
N LEU A 28 -2.20 17.96 -7.08
CA LEU A 28 -2.55 16.72 -6.36
C LEU A 28 -2.17 15.43 -7.12
N ILE A 29 -1.97 15.48 -8.44
CA ILE A 29 -0.75 14.97 -9.06
C ILE A 29 0.01 13.83 -8.33
N PRO A 30 1.17 14.15 -7.73
CA PRO A 30 2.00 13.20 -7.00
C PRO A 30 1.27 12.44 -5.88
N SER A 31 0.34 13.09 -5.18
CA SER A 31 -0.40 12.46 -4.07
C SER A 31 -1.37 11.39 -4.57
N THR A 32 -2.07 11.67 -5.68
CA THR A 32 -2.95 10.72 -6.39
C THR A 32 -2.19 9.48 -6.83
N VAL A 33 -0.96 9.64 -7.34
CA VAL A 33 -0.10 8.53 -7.73
C VAL A 33 0.24 7.65 -6.52
N SER A 34 0.68 8.25 -5.41
CA SER A 34 0.97 7.50 -4.17
C SER A 34 -0.27 6.81 -3.60
N GLU A 35 -1.43 7.47 -3.56
CA GLU A 35 -2.67 6.88 -3.05
C GLU A 35 -3.13 5.71 -3.92
N THR A 36 -3.00 5.83 -5.24
CA THR A 36 -3.26 4.73 -6.18
C THR A 36 -2.35 3.54 -5.90
N ILE A 37 -1.04 3.77 -5.74
CA ILE A 37 -0.07 2.72 -5.49
C ILE A 37 -0.36 2.03 -4.15
N ARG A 38 -0.71 2.78 -3.09
CA ARG A 38 -1.15 2.24 -1.80
C ARG A 38 -2.40 1.39 -1.96
N ARG A 39 -3.47 1.94 -2.55
CA ARG A 39 -4.77 1.27 -2.66
C ARG A 39 -4.74 0.03 -3.54
N GLN A 40 -4.05 0.11 -4.68
CA GLN A 40 -3.88 -0.99 -5.62
C GLN A 40 -2.97 -2.09 -5.07
N THR A 41 -1.93 -1.73 -4.30
CA THR A 41 -0.86 -2.64 -3.82
C THR A 41 -0.45 -3.68 -4.88
N PRO A 42 0.25 -3.27 -5.96
CA PRO A 42 0.45 -4.12 -7.14
C PRO A 42 1.17 -5.46 -6.87
N LEU A 43 1.96 -5.52 -5.80
CA LEU A 43 2.57 -6.74 -5.26
C LEU A 43 1.96 -6.98 -3.89
N ALA A 44 1.12 -8.01 -3.77
CA ALA A 44 0.37 -8.28 -2.55
C ALA A 44 1.27 -8.64 -1.36
N TYR A 45 2.37 -9.33 -1.61
CA TYR A 45 3.33 -9.72 -0.60
C TYR A 45 4.74 -9.88 -1.14
N MET A 46 5.72 -9.84 -0.23
CA MET A 46 7.06 -10.39 -0.43
C MET A 46 7.33 -11.46 0.61
N ARG A 47 8.13 -12.46 0.22
CA ARG A 47 8.49 -13.57 1.10
C ARG A 47 9.93 -13.43 1.59
N ARG A 48 10.16 -13.81 2.84
CA ARG A 48 11.46 -13.98 3.49
C ARG A 48 11.63 -15.42 3.97
N ARG A 49 12.86 -15.78 4.33
CA ARG A 49 13.19 -17.05 4.99
C ARG A 49 13.85 -16.72 6.32
N ALA A 50 13.37 -17.32 7.40
CA ALA A 50 13.99 -17.19 8.72
C ALA A 50 15.41 -17.80 8.69
N THR A 51 16.41 -17.06 9.15
CA THR A 51 17.81 -17.52 9.23
C THR A 51 18.16 -18.11 10.60
N GLN A 52 17.26 -17.98 11.56
CA GLN A 52 17.35 -18.54 12.91
C GLN A 52 15.94 -18.60 13.51
N ASP A 53 15.79 -19.34 14.61
CA ASP A 53 14.56 -19.31 15.42
C ASP A 53 14.34 -17.90 16.03
N PHE A 54 13.10 -17.40 16.00
CA PHE A 54 12.73 -16.15 16.70
C PHE A 54 11.23 -16.12 17.07
N VAL A 55 10.84 -15.14 17.89
CA VAL A 55 9.44 -14.90 18.28
C VAL A 55 8.97 -13.59 17.68
N LEU A 56 7.84 -13.62 16.97
CA LEU A 56 7.17 -12.43 16.43
C LEU A 56 5.71 -12.44 16.88
N ASN A 57 5.28 -11.36 17.55
CA ASN A 57 3.92 -11.23 18.12
C ASN A 57 3.48 -12.47 18.91
N GLY A 58 4.38 -12.98 19.77
CA GLY A 58 4.13 -14.18 20.60
C GLY A 58 4.13 -15.51 19.84
N ARG A 59 4.40 -15.53 18.53
CA ARG A 59 4.48 -16.75 17.72
C ARG A 59 5.93 -17.13 17.46
N LYS A 60 6.30 -18.39 17.74
CA LYS A 60 7.61 -18.93 17.40
C LYS A 60 7.70 -19.24 15.91
N ILE A 61 8.66 -18.63 15.22
CA ILE A 61 9.04 -18.89 13.84
C ILE A 61 10.38 -19.65 13.88
N ARG A 62 10.48 -20.76 13.16
CA ARG A 62 11.67 -21.62 13.17
C ARG A 62 12.63 -21.24 12.05
N GLU A 63 13.91 -21.56 12.25
CA GLU A 63 14.90 -21.47 11.19
C GLU A 63 14.39 -22.18 9.92
N GLY A 64 14.49 -21.48 8.80
CA GLY A 64 14.10 -21.98 7.48
C GLY A 64 12.64 -21.82 7.11
N ASP A 65 11.77 -21.40 8.05
CA ASP A 65 10.38 -21.09 7.76
C ASP A 65 10.25 -19.95 6.73
N LYS A 66 9.19 -20.04 5.91
CA LYS A 66 8.82 -18.98 4.98
C LYS A 66 7.93 -17.98 5.72
N VAL A 67 8.34 -16.71 5.72
CA VAL A 67 7.58 -15.62 6.33
C VAL A 67 7.09 -14.69 5.23
N LEU A 68 5.78 -14.47 5.13
CA LEU A 68 5.16 -13.62 4.11
C LEU A 68 4.79 -12.28 4.73
N MET A 69 5.26 -11.20 4.12
CA MET A 69 4.89 -9.83 4.48
C MET A 69 3.77 -9.38 3.54
N TRP A 70 2.53 -9.40 4.03
CA TRP A 70 1.34 -9.05 3.27
C TRP A 70 1.16 -7.53 3.18
N TYR A 71 1.84 -6.88 2.23
CA TYR A 71 1.71 -5.45 1.99
C TYR A 71 0.27 -5.01 1.74
N VAL A 72 -0.54 -5.86 1.10
CA VAL A 72 -1.97 -5.57 0.88
C VAL A 72 -2.75 -5.43 2.18
N SER A 73 -2.36 -6.17 3.23
CA SER A 73 -2.93 -6.05 4.56
C SER A 73 -2.40 -4.80 5.26
N GLY A 74 -1.07 -4.60 5.28
CA GLY A 74 -0.47 -3.45 5.97
C GLY A 74 -0.87 -2.10 5.37
N ASN A 75 -1.06 -2.01 4.05
CA ASN A 75 -1.62 -0.82 3.41
C ASN A 75 -3.09 -0.56 3.75
N ARG A 76 -3.75 -1.50 4.43
CA ARG A 76 -5.14 -1.39 4.91
C ARG A 76 -5.28 -1.41 6.43
N ASP A 77 -4.16 -1.32 7.14
CA ASP A 77 -4.10 -1.32 8.60
C ASP A 77 -4.58 0.02 9.16
N ASP A 78 -5.69 0.00 9.90
CA ASP A 78 -6.33 1.18 10.48
C ASP A 78 -5.64 1.69 11.76
N GLU A 79 -4.72 0.92 12.34
CA GLU A 79 -3.85 1.41 13.42
C GLU A 79 -2.85 2.48 12.93
N VAL A 80 -2.54 2.47 11.62
CA VAL A 80 -1.53 3.35 11.00
C VAL A 80 -2.14 4.28 9.95
N ILE A 81 -3.16 3.81 9.20
CA ILE A 81 -3.75 4.51 8.07
C ILE A 81 -5.24 4.72 8.32
N GLU A 82 -5.61 5.94 8.69
CA GLU A 82 -7.02 6.35 8.87
C GLU A 82 -7.87 6.06 7.62
N ASP A 83 -9.09 5.55 7.79
CA ASP A 83 -9.98 5.17 6.70
C ASP A 83 -9.25 4.43 5.55
N PRO A 84 -8.58 3.30 5.83
CA PRO A 84 -7.62 2.72 4.90
C PRO A 84 -8.25 2.28 3.58
N ASN A 85 -9.55 1.98 3.61
CA ASN A 85 -10.35 1.55 2.46
C ASN A 85 -10.95 2.70 1.66
N ARG A 86 -10.82 3.96 2.10
CA ARG A 86 -11.20 5.13 1.31
C ARG A 86 -10.10 5.44 0.29
N TYR A 87 -10.48 5.83 -0.92
CA TYR A 87 -9.55 6.43 -1.89
C TYR A 87 -9.55 7.93 -1.64
N TRP A 88 -8.47 8.44 -1.05
CA TRP A 88 -8.39 9.83 -0.62
C TRP A 88 -7.08 10.44 -1.13
N ILE A 89 -7.14 11.22 -2.21
CA ILE A 89 -5.94 11.75 -2.86
C ILE A 89 -5.27 12.88 -2.08
N GLU A 90 -5.98 13.49 -1.13
CA GLU A 90 -5.44 14.49 -0.19
C GLU A 90 -5.00 13.87 1.14
N ARG A 91 -4.93 12.53 1.22
CA ARG A 91 -4.51 11.79 2.41
C ARG A 91 -3.19 12.35 2.96
N PRO A 92 -3.14 12.74 4.25
CA PRO A 92 -1.90 13.11 4.91
C PRO A 92 -0.88 11.96 4.86
N ARG A 93 0.39 12.27 4.58
CA ARG A 93 1.51 11.30 4.58
C ARG A 93 1.33 10.09 3.65
N VAL A 94 0.62 10.24 2.52
CA VAL A 94 0.34 9.17 1.54
C VAL A 94 1.57 8.36 1.05
N ARG A 95 2.76 8.94 1.13
CA ARG A 95 4.02 8.29 0.73
C ARG A 95 4.51 7.20 1.68
N GLY A 96 3.90 7.06 2.87
CA GLY A 96 4.26 6.04 3.88
C GLY A 96 3.76 4.62 3.59
N HIS A 97 3.34 4.32 2.37
CA HIS A 97 2.78 3.00 2.01
C HIS A 97 3.85 1.91 1.83
N LEU A 98 3.47 0.65 1.99
CA LEU A 98 4.36 -0.51 1.86
C LEU A 98 4.44 -1.10 0.45
N SER A 99 3.77 -0.51 -0.55
CA SER A 99 3.65 -1.09 -1.91
C SER A 99 4.97 -1.27 -2.66
N PHE A 100 6.04 -0.59 -2.23
CA PHE A 100 7.40 -0.76 -2.76
C PHE A 100 8.34 -1.53 -1.82
N GLY A 101 7.82 -2.07 -0.70
CA GLY A 101 8.65 -2.57 0.38
C GLY A 101 9.28 -1.45 1.21
N PHE A 102 10.22 -1.83 2.07
CA PHE A 102 10.98 -0.92 2.93
C PHE A 102 12.32 -1.55 3.31
N GLY A 103 13.34 -0.73 3.55
CA GLY A 103 14.68 -1.18 3.93
C GLY A 103 15.56 -1.56 2.74
N ILE A 104 16.55 -2.42 2.97
CA ILE A 104 17.60 -2.78 1.99
C ILE A 104 17.17 -3.78 0.90
N HIS A 105 15.87 -4.12 0.84
CA HIS A 105 15.32 -5.14 -0.05
C HIS A 105 14.25 -4.59 -0.99
#